data_AF-A0A7C6BXN3-F1
#
_entry.id   AF-A0A7C6BXN3-F1
#
_cell.length_a   1.000
_cell.length_b   1.000
_cell.length_c   1.000
_cell.angle_alpha   90.00
_cell.angle_beta   90.00
_cell.angle_gamma   90.00
#
_symmetry.space_group_name_H-M   'P 1'
#
loop_
_entity.id
_entity.type
_entity.pdbx_description
1 polymer ?
#
loop_
_entity_poly.entity_id
_entity_poly.type
_entity_poly.pdbx_seq_one_letter_code
_entity_poly.pdbx_strand_id
1 'polypeptide(L)'
;MKRKLYLLGILAILFVIPTNAQLLWKISGNDLEKPSYLFGTHHLIEKDKIKDFDKALEYYRAADVTIGELDMGDKQSMTMTVMQAGMMNDSTYRDLLSEEDYALVDNELKSLMGVGLE
;
A
#
# COMPACT_ATOMS: atom_id res chain seq x y z
N MET A 1 35.58 -32.46 -12.41
CA MET A 1 36.00 -31.32 -11.56
C MET A 1 35.50 -29.97 -12.07
N LYS A 2 35.73 -29.60 -13.33
CA LYS A 2 35.32 -28.28 -13.89
C LYS A 2 33.84 -27.91 -13.67
N ARG A 3 32.91 -28.86 -13.81
CA ARG A 3 31.47 -28.65 -13.51
C ARG A 3 31.17 -28.26 -12.05
N LYS A 4 31.92 -28.83 -11.10
CA LYS A 4 31.81 -28.47 -9.68
C LYS A 4 32.38 -27.07 -9.41
N LEU A 5 33.44 -26.68 -10.11
CA LEU A 5 33.98 -25.31 -10.05
C LEU A 5 33.01 -24.27 -10.64
N TYR A 6 32.34 -24.57 -11.76
CA TYR A 6 31.33 -23.65 -12.31
C TYR A 6 30.14 -23.46 -11.37
N LEU A 7 29.65 -24.53 -10.75
CA LEU A 7 28.56 -24.45 -9.75
C LEU A 7 28.98 -23.66 -8.51
N LEU A 8 30.22 -23.84 -8.03
CA LEU A 8 30.79 -23.05 -6.94
C LEU A 8 30.91 -21.56 -7.29
N GLY A 9 31.30 -21.26 -8.54
CA GLY A 9 31.37 -19.87 -9.04
C GLY A 9 30.00 -19.20 -9.09
N ILE A 10 28.96 -19.90 -9.58
CA ILE A 10 27.58 -19.38 -9.62
C ILE A 10 27.04 -19.16 -8.21
N LEU A 11 27.28 -20.11 -7.29
CA LEU A 11 26.84 -19.99 -5.89
C LEU A 11 27.53 -18.80 -5.20
N ALA A 12 28.82 -18.57 -5.45
CA ALA A 12 29.54 -17.42 -4.91
C ALA A 12 28.96 -16.09 -5.42
N ILE A 13 28.58 -16.01 -6.71
CA ILE A 13 27.95 -14.81 -7.28
C ILE A 13 26.61 -14.49 -6.60
N LEU A 14 25.81 -15.49 -6.27
CA LEU A 14 24.52 -15.30 -5.58
C LEU A 14 24.67 -14.74 -4.16
N PHE A 15 25.80 -14.98 -3.48
CA PHE A 15 26.08 -14.45 -2.14
C PHE A 15 26.72 -13.06 -2.12
N VAL A 16 27.17 -12.53 -3.28
CA VAL A 16 27.82 -11.21 -3.37
C VAL A 16 26.83 -10.11 -3.78
N ILE A 17 25.60 -10.46 -4.19
CA ILE A 17 24.57 -9.46 -4.49
C ILE A 17 24.02 -8.93 -3.15
N PRO A 18 24.29 -7.65 -2.79
CA PRO A 18 23.73 -7.09 -1.57
C PRO A 18 22.21 -7.02 -1.71
N THR A 19 21.50 -7.71 -0.84
CA THR A 19 20.05 -7.53 -0.69
C THR A 19 19.82 -6.25 0.10
N ASN A 20 19.49 -5.16 -0.59
CA ASN A 20 19.08 -3.92 0.09
C ASN A 20 17.63 -4.10 0.57
N ALA A 21 17.44 -4.13 1.88
CA ALA A 21 16.11 -3.98 2.46
C ALA A 21 15.73 -2.50 2.38
N GLN A 22 14.74 -2.16 1.55
CA GLN A 22 14.20 -0.82 1.42
C GLN A 22 12.71 -0.81 1.75
N LEU A 23 12.28 0.21 2.50
CA LEU A 23 10.87 0.36 2.87
C LEU A 23 10.10 1.16 1.82
N LEU A 24 10.74 2.06 1.08
CA LEU A 24 10.08 2.92 0.09
C LEU A 24 10.38 2.47 -1.33
N TRP A 25 9.32 2.28 -2.12
CA TRP A 25 9.39 1.90 -3.53
C TRP A 25 8.73 2.99 -4.39
N LYS A 26 9.42 3.42 -5.45
CA LYS A 26 8.84 4.27 -6.49
C LYS A 26 8.26 3.40 -7.59
N ILE A 27 7.02 3.65 -7.95
CA ILE A 27 6.29 2.98 -9.04
C ILE A 27 6.08 4.00 -10.15
N SER A 28 6.48 3.67 -11.37
CA SER A 28 6.37 4.54 -12.55
C SER A 28 6.21 3.72 -13.83
N GLY A 29 5.70 4.34 -14.89
CA GLY A 29 5.40 3.67 -16.16
C GLY A 29 3.89 3.40 -16.32
N ASN A 30 3.51 2.55 -17.29
CA ASN A 30 2.10 2.22 -17.59
C ASN A 30 1.19 3.46 -17.69
N ASP A 31 1.66 4.47 -18.43
CA ASP A 31 0.98 5.75 -18.68
C ASP A 31 0.64 6.59 -17.43
N LEU A 32 1.29 6.32 -16.29
CA LEU A 32 1.20 7.16 -15.09
C LEU A 32 1.80 8.55 -15.35
N GLU A 33 0.98 9.60 -15.21
CA GLU A 33 1.41 11.01 -15.32
C GLU A 33 2.33 11.44 -14.17
N LYS A 34 2.12 10.88 -12.97
CA LYS A 34 2.94 11.07 -11.77
C LYS A 34 3.32 9.71 -11.19
N PRO A 35 4.51 9.56 -10.57
CA PRO A 35 4.88 8.32 -9.91
C PRO A 35 4.01 8.06 -8.67
N SER A 36 3.73 6.80 -8.40
CA SER A 36 3.16 6.33 -7.13
C SER A 36 4.26 5.83 -6.21
N TYR A 37 3.99 5.79 -4.91
CA TYR A 37 4.96 5.34 -3.91
C TYR A 37 4.33 4.29 -3.00
N LEU A 38 5.02 3.17 -2.79
CA LEU A 38 4.64 2.13 -1.85
C LEU A 38 5.62 2.15 -0.69
N PHE A 39 5.13 2.46 0.50
CA PHE A 39 5.88 2.33 1.75
C PHE A 39 5.49 1.02 2.44
N GLY A 40 6.46 0.13 2.62
CA GLY A 40 6.26 -1.17 3.24
C GLY A 40 5.97 -1.08 4.74
N THR A 41 5.36 -2.12 5.28
CA THR A 41 4.98 -2.18 6.69
C THR A 41 6.21 -2.34 7.60
N HIS A 42 6.18 -1.70 8.77
CA HIS A 42 7.27 -1.74 9.75
C HIS A 42 6.78 -2.12 11.15
N HIS A 43 6.17 -3.29 11.32
CA HIS A 43 5.63 -3.70 12.64
C HIS A 43 6.70 -3.94 13.73
N LEU A 44 7.97 -4.10 13.35
CA LEU A 44 9.05 -4.51 14.25
C LEU A 44 10.04 -3.39 14.60
N ILE A 45 9.88 -2.19 14.01
CA ILE A 45 10.84 -1.09 14.14
C ILE A 45 10.08 0.20 14.41
N GLU A 46 10.43 0.88 15.51
CA GLU A 46 9.90 2.21 15.82
C GLU A 46 10.30 3.20 14.71
N LYS A 47 9.39 4.11 14.35
CA LYS A 47 9.61 5.11 13.29
C LYS A 47 10.94 5.86 13.42
N ASP A 48 11.35 6.17 14.65
CA ASP A 48 12.58 6.92 14.97
C ASP A 48 13.87 6.15 14.65
N LYS A 49 13.75 4.83 14.45
CA LYS A 49 14.84 3.94 14.07
C LYS A 49 14.91 3.70 12.56
N ILE A 50 13.91 4.16 11.81
CA ILE A 50 13.92 4.11 10.35
C ILE A 50 14.85 5.21 9.86
N LYS A 51 15.99 4.80 9.30
CA LYS A 51 16.94 5.73 8.70
C LYS A 51 16.26 6.53 7.60
N ASP A 52 16.48 7.85 7.60
CA ASP A 52 15.98 8.78 6.58
C ASP A 52 14.43 8.84 6.49
N PHE A 53 13.69 8.52 7.56
CA PHE A 53 12.23 8.55 7.57
C PHE A 53 11.64 9.89 7.13
N ASP A 54 12.27 11.01 7.49
CA ASP A 54 11.83 12.35 7.07
C ASP A 54 11.80 12.52 5.55
N LYS A 55 12.71 11.87 4.82
CA LYS A 55 12.70 11.89 3.35
C LYS A 55 11.51 11.09 2.79
N ALA A 56 11.09 10.02 3.46
CA ALA A 56 9.88 9.30 3.07
C ALA A 56 8.62 10.17 3.27
N LEU A 57 8.60 10.98 4.34
CA LEU A 57 7.50 11.92 4.62
C LEU A 57 7.35 13.01 3.54
N GLU A 58 8.42 13.39 2.84
CA GLU A 58 8.34 14.32 1.71
C GLU A 58 7.47 13.76 0.59
N TYR A 59 7.61 12.48 0.26
CA TYR A 59 6.79 11.81 -0.77
C TYR A 59 5.34 11.62 -0.30
N TYR A 60 5.14 11.32 0.98
CA TYR A 60 3.80 11.27 1.58
C TYR A 60 3.06 12.61 1.41
N ARG A 61 3.74 13.74 1.70
CA ARG A 61 3.14 15.07 1.57
C ARG A 61 2.92 15.52 0.13
N ALA A 62 3.69 14.99 -0.81
CA ALA A 62 3.59 15.32 -2.23
C ALA A 62 2.54 14.46 -2.97
N ALA A 63 2.04 13.40 -2.35
CA ALA A 63 1.04 12.53 -2.95
C ALA A 63 -0.33 13.22 -2.99
N ASP A 64 -1.01 13.14 -4.14
CA ASP A 64 -2.37 13.67 -4.29
C ASP A 64 -3.38 12.91 -3.41
N VAL A 65 -3.14 11.61 -3.18
CA VAL A 65 -3.93 10.72 -2.32
C VAL A 65 -2.99 9.79 -1.56
N THR A 66 -3.28 9.52 -0.29
CA THR A 66 -2.57 8.50 0.50
C THR A 66 -3.52 7.44 1.03
N ILE A 67 -3.10 6.18 0.96
CA ILE A 67 -3.80 5.02 1.50
C ILE A 67 -2.88 4.36 2.53
N GLY A 68 -3.40 4.05 3.71
CA GLY A 68 -2.63 3.47 4.80
C GLY A 68 -3.49 2.59 5.72
N GLU A 69 -2.86 2.04 6.75
CA GLU A 69 -3.51 1.20 7.75
C GLU A 69 -4.24 2.04 8.81
N LEU A 70 -5.31 1.48 9.37
CA LEU A 70 -5.99 2.04 10.53
C LEU A 70 -5.46 1.38 11.81
N ASP A 71 -5.24 2.17 12.86
CA ASP A 71 -4.95 1.64 14.18
C ASP A 71 -6.24 1.06 14.80
N MET A 72 -6.37 -0.27 14.70
CA MET A 72 -7.52 -1.01 15.23
C MET A 72 -7.54 -1.05 16.77
N GLY A 73 -6.45 -0.66 17.44
CA GLY A 73 -6.39 -0.55 18.90
C GLY A 73 -7.12 0.68 19.44
N ASP A 74 -7.15 1.77 18.67
CA ASP A 74 -7.92 2.98 18.96
C ASP A 74 -9.27 2.94 18.26
N LYS A 75 -10.23 2.24 18.88
CA LYS A 75 -11.59 2.08 18.34
C LYS A 75 -12.28 3.41 18.06
N GLN A 76 -12.01 4.45 18.85
CA GLN A 76 -12.69 5.74 18.69
C GLN A 76 -12.17 6.48 17.45
N SER A 77 -10.83 6.54 17.30
CA SER A 77 -10.19 7.11 16.10
C SER A 77 -10.57 6.31 14.84
N MET A 78 -10.59 4.98 14.93
CA MET A 78 -11.01 4.09 13.85
C MET A 78 -12.44 4.37 13.39
N THR A 79 -13.41 4.42 14.31
CA THR A 79 -14.82 4.69 13.95
C THR A 79 -14.97 6.06 13.28
N MET A 80 -14.34 7.10 13.82
CA MET A 80 -14.38 8.45 13.22
C MET A 80 -13.76 8.46 11.82
N THR A 81 -12.62 7.81 11.63
CA THR A 81 -11.92 7.75 10.35
C THR A 81 -12.74 6.98 9.30
N VAL A 82 -13.34 5.85 9.67
CA VAL A 82 -14.20 5.07 8.77
C VAL A 82 -15.44 5.86 8.38
N MET A 83 -16.10 6.54 9.33
CA MET A 83 -17.25 7.39 9.02
C MET A 83 -16.85 8.54 8.08
N GLN A 84 -15.74 9.21 8.35
CA GLN A 84 -15.28 10.33 7.53
C GLN A 84 -14.83 9.89 6.13
N ALA A 85 -14.14 8.75 6.02
CA ALA A 85 -13.71 8.18 4.74
C ALA A 85 -14.88 7.63 3.91
N GLY A 86 -15.97 7.18 4.57
CA GLY A 86 -17.20 6.76 3.92
C GLY A 86 -18.08 7.91 3.41
N MET A 87 -17.81 9.15 3.83
CA MET A 87 -18.54 10.32 3.36
C MET A 87 -17.94 10.85 2.05
N MET A 88 -18.69 10.66 0.97
CA MET A 88 -18.40 11.29 -0.32
C MET A 88 -19.00 12.70 -0.35
N ASN A 89 -18.21 13.71 -0.72
CA ASN A 89 -18.67 15.11 -0.68
C ASN A 89 -19.54 15.48 -1.89
N ASP A 90 -19.06 15.20 -3.10
CA ASP A 90 -19.60 15.78 -4.35
C ASP A 90 -20.19 14.74 -5.31
N SER A 91 -20.10 13.45 -4.96
CA SER A 91 -20.57 12.34 -5.77
C SER A 91 -21.06 11.19 -4.91
N THR A 92 -21.71 10.23 -5.55
CA THR A 92 -22.15 8.97 -4.94
C THR A 92 -21.47 7.81 -5.66
N TYR A 93 -21.47 6.63 -5.05
CA TYR A 93 -21.01 5.43 -5.75
C TYR A 93 -21.81 5.14 -7.02
N ARG A 94 -23.07 5.58 -7.11
CA ARG A 94 -23.88 5.50 -8.34
C ARG A 94 -23.37 6.40 -9.47
N ASP A 95 -22.70 7.50 -9.13
CA ASP A 95 -22.12 8.41 -10.13
C ASP A 95 -20.78 7.89 -10.67
N LEU A 96 -20.09 7.03 -9.90
CA LEU A 96 -18.75 6.55 -10.20
C LEU A 96 -18.70 5.13 -10.77
N LEU A 97 -19.68 4.30 -10.46
CA LEU A 97 -19.72 2.89 -10.84
C LEU A 97 -20.77 2.64 -11.91
N SER A 98 -20.50 1.66 -12.78
CA SER A 98 -21.57 1.11 -13.64
C SER A 98 -22.63 0.42 -12.77
N GLU A 99 -23.84 0.23 -13.29
CA GLU A 99 -24.90 -0.49 -12.56
C GLU A 99 -24.47 -1.91 -12.17
N GLU A 100 -23.68 -2.58 -13.02
CA GLU A 100 -23.14 -3.92 -12.74
C GLU A 100 -22.11 -3.88 -11.61
N ASP A 101 -21.17 -2.94 -11.66
CA ASP A 101 -20.13 -2.79 -10.63
C ASP A 101 -20.72 -2.35 -9.29
N TYR A 102 -21.71 -1.45 -9.31
CA TYR A 102 -22.42 -1.03 -8.11
C TYR A 102 -23.08 -2.24 -7.44
N ALA A 103 -23.81 -3.05 -8.20
CA ALA A 103 -24.48 -4.24 -7.67
C ALA A 103 -23.47 -5.26 -7.14
N LEU A 104 -22.35 -5.45 -7.82
CA LEU A 104 -21.27 -6.32 -7.35
C LEU A 104 -20.73 -5.84 -5.99
N VAL A 105 -20.34 -4.57 -5.89
CA VAL A 105 -19.72 -4.02 -4.67
C VAL A 105 -20.72 -4.00 -3.51
N ASP A 106 -21.99 -3.62 -3.74
CA ASP A 106 -23.02 -3.63 -2.70
C ASP A 106 -23.23 -5.04 -2.13
N ASN A 107 -23.30 -6.05 -2.99
CA ASN A 107 -23.47 -7.44 -2.57
C ASN A 107 -22.26 -7.96 -1.78
N GLU A 108 -21.04 -7.67 -2.23
CA GLU A 108 -19.81 -8.09 -1.53
C GLU A 108 -19.68 -7.42 -0.15
N LEU A 109 -19.97 -6.11 -0.06
CA LEU A 109 -19.94 -5.40 1.22
C LEU A 109 -21.00 -5.93 2.21
N LYS A 110 -22.23 -6.20 1.74
CA LYS A 110 -23.27 -6.84 2.55
C LYS A 110 -22.85 -8.22 3.04
N SER A 111 -22.21 -9.01 2.19
CA SER A 111 -21.72 -10.36 2.51
C SER A 111 -20.59 -10.35 3.55
N LEU A 112 -19.60 -9.47 3.37
CA LEU A 112 -18.38 -9.43 4.17
C LEU A 112 -18.52 -8.62 5.46
N MET A 113 -19.27 -7.52 5.42
CA MET A 113 -19.35 -6.55 6.51
C MET A 113 -20.76 -6.40 7.10
N GLY A 114 -21.78 -6.98 6.47
CA GLY A 114 -23.18 -6.85 6.91
C GLY A 114 -23.83 -5.49 6.59
N VAL A 115 -23.13 -4.62 5.86
CA VAL A 115 -23.57 -3.27 5.47
C VAL A 115 -23.15 -3.02 4.02
N GLY A 116 -24.05 -2.47 3.20
CA GLY A 116 -23.82 -2.20 1.76
C GLY A 116 -23.49 -0.74 1.43
N LEU A 117 -23.66 -0.37 0.15
CA LEU A 117 -23.43 0.97 -0.40
C LEU A 117 -24.63 1.93 -0.23
N GLU A 118 -25.65 1.56 0.56
CA GLU A 118 -26.92 2.30 0.70
C GLU A 118 -26.77 3.77 1.11
#